data_AF-A0A935PJK0-F1
#
_entry.id   AF-A0A935PJK0-F1
#
_cell.length_a   1.000
_cell.length_b   1.000
_cell.length_c   1.000
_cell.angle_alpha   90.00
_cell.angle_beta   90.00
_cell.angle_gamma   90.00
#
_symmetry.space_group_name_H-M   'P 1'
#
loop_
_entity.id
_entity.type
_entity.pdbx_description
1 polymer ?
#
loop_
_entity_poly.entity_id
_entity_poly.type
_entity_poly.pdbx_seq_one_letter_code
_entity_poly.pdbx_strand_id
1 'polypeptide(L)'
;MVVTGQGAARCQCGGVAEADRDGGGKSILAILSRMCLVHDVRRASRNAAYQGGGHLSQPTFLPAQRDWIDWTGFVVSIVGTSITLFALRLTYKEAKAATSAAAAARAAADRATSAISERVTIADLAALRTTLGTIVSLLEAKRSEAAVYEVRQVRQRLVELRERRGFAVDKTEVQVVVTDLAHLQQVLETSIHIPTSPHPNFPAISKQLSQHIDRFVAWAEQLRFEPEGSHDAE
;
A
#
# COMPACT_ATOMS: atom_id res chain seq x y z
N MET A 1 -31.68 33.64 28.73
CA MET A 1 -30.23 33.43 28.69
C MET A 1 -29.90 32.83 27.33
N VAL A 2 -28.85 33.34 26.72
CA VAL A 2 -28.41 33.29 25.32
C VAL A 2 -28.57 31.93 24.61
N VAL A 3 -29.24 31.96 23.45
CA VAL A 3 -29.11 30.96 22.39
C VAL A 3 -28.16 31.51 21.33
N THR A 4 -27.01 30.87 21.20
CA THR A 4 -26.03 30.97 20.10
C THR A 4 -25.49 29.55 19.94
N GLY A 5 -25.62 28.82 18.83
CA GLY A 5 -25.45 29.22 17.45
C GLY A 5 -24.01 28.94 17.06
N GLN A 6 -23.72 27.78 16.45
CA GLN A 6 -22.70 27.62 15.41
C GLN A 6 -22.68 26.18 14.87
N GLY A 7 -22.96 26.07 13.57
CA GLY A 7 -22.91 24.83 12.82
C GLY A 7 -21.48 24.35 12.59
N ALA A 8 -21.25 23.08 12.86
CA ALA A 8 -20.04 22.38 12.46
C ALA A 8 -20.24 21.79 11.05
N ALA A 9 -19.61 22.40 10.05
CA ALA A 9 -19.38 21.75 8.77
C ALA A 9 -18.35 20.62 8.99
N ARG A 10 -18.82 19.37 9.05
CA ARG A 10 -17.97 18.18 9.04
C ARG A 10 -17.28 18.08 7.67
N CYS A 11 -15.98 18.37 7.62
CA CYS A 11 -15.13 17.85 6.54
C CYS A 11 -14.79 16.39 6.88
N GLN A 12 -15.44 15.49 6.16
CA GLN A 12 -15.23 14.05 6.23
C GLN A 12 -13.96 13.70 5.44
N CYS A 13 -12.81 13.89 6.06
CA CYS A 13 -11.54 13.27 5.65
C CYS A 13 -10.91 12.71 6.92
N GLY A 14 -11.41 11.53 7.31
CA GLY A 14 -10.83 10.75 8.40
C GLY A 14 -9.44 10.27 7.99
N GLY A 15 -8.45 10.66 8.79
CA GLY A 15 -7.06 10.25 8.65
C GLY A 15 -6.27 10.85 9.81
N VAL A 16 -6.44 10.28 11.01
CA VAL A 16 -5.58 10.58 12.16
C VAL A 16 -4.24 9.93 11.87
N ALA A 17 -3.29 10.71 11.34
CA ALA A 17 -1.90 10.31 11.29
C ALA A 17 -1.28 10.63 12.66
N GLU A 18 -1.11 9.58 13.46
CA GLU A 18 -0.35 9.62 14.71
C GLU A 18 1.11 9.90 14.38
N ALA A 19 1.61 11.05 14.85
CA ALA A 19 2.93 11.56 14.54
C ALA A 19 3.97 10.83 15.39
N ASP A 20 4.69 9.89 14.77
CA ASP A 20 5.91 9.35 15.34
C ASP A 20 7.02 10.41 15.24
N ARG A 21 7.57 10.78 16.40
CA ARG A 21 8.66 11.73 16.54
C ARG A 21 9.95 10.98 16.26
N ASP A 22 10.59 11.26 15.13
CA ASP A 22 11.99 11.69 15.12
C ASP A 22 12.52 11.96 13.71
N GLY A 23 13.32 13.03 13.61
CA GLY A 23 14.37 13.15 12.60
C GLY A 23 13.97 13.54 11.17
N GLY A 24 13.98 14.85 10.87
CA GLY A 24 14.47 15.30 9.55
C GLY A 24 13.48 15.40 8.39
N GLY A 25 12.21 15.76 8.63
CA GLY A 25 11.18 15.80 7.59
C GLY A 25 10.53 17.17 7.33
N LYS A 26 11.27 18.29 7.27
CA LYS A 26 10.66 19.62 7.02
C LYS A 26 10.25 19.90 5.56
N SER A 27 10.62 19.07 4.58
CA SER A 27 10.36 19.37 3.16
C SER A 27 9.10 18.71 2.57
N ILE A 28 8.57 17.65 3.18
CA ILE A 28 7.46 16.87 2.58
C ILE A 28 6.08 17.48 2.92
N LEU A 29 5.93 18.04 4.12
CA LEU A 29 4.68 18.70 4.55
C LEU A 29 4.37 19.97 3.73
N ALA A 30 5.39 20.69 3.24
CA ALA A 30 5.19 21.87 2.39
C ALA A 30 4.64 21.53 0.99
N ILE A 31 4.93 20.32 0.48
CA ILE A 31 4.49 19.89 -0.86
C ILE A 31 3.04 19.42 -0.84
N LEU A 32 2.62 18.70 0.20
CA LEU A 32 1.23 18.26 0.35
C LEU A 32 0.26 19.43 0.59
N SER A 33 0.70 20.49 1.30
CA SER A 33 -0.12 21.69 1.52
C SER A 33 -0.42 22.47 0.22
N ARG A 34 0.45 22.39 -0.80
CA ARG A 34 0.22 23.05 -2.10
C ARG A 34 -0.74 22.30 -3.03
N MET A 35 -0.89 20.98 -2.89
CA MET A 35 -1.79 20.21 -3.76
C MET A 35 -3.28 20.34 -3.40
N CYS A 36 -3.62 20.52 -2.11
CA CYS A 36 -5.01 20.77 -1.72
C CYS A 36 -5.54 22.13 -2.24
N LEU A 37 -4.68 23.12 -2.40
CA LEU A 37 -5.06 24.46 -2.84
C LEU A 37 -5.42 24.52 -4.35
N VAL A 38 -4.94 23.58 -5.16
CA VAL A 38 -5.22 23.55 -6.61
C VAL A 38 -6.61 22.94 -6.91
N HIS A 39 -7.14 22.10 -6.02
CA HIS A 39 -8.44 21.47 -6.25
C HIS A 39 -9.64 22.35 -5.91
N ASP A 40 -9.46 23.38 -5.06
CA ASP A 40 -10.53 24.33 -4.71
C ASP A 40 -10.75 25.40 -5.78
N VAL A 41 -9.70 25.82 -6.50
CA VAL A 41 -9.81 26.83 -7.56
C VAL A 41 -10.62 26.30 -8.76
N ARG A 42 -10.61 24.99 -9.03
CA ARG A 42 -11.41 24.37 -10.10
C ARG A 42 -12.90 24.20 -9.76
N ARG A 43 -13.29 24.26 -8.48
CA ARG A 43 -14.72 24.23 -8.08
C ARG A 43 -15.32 25.64 -8.01
N ALA A 44 -14.52 26.65 -7.70
CA ALA A 44 -14.97 28.05 -7.72
C ALA A 44 -15.31 28.56 -9.14
N SER A 45 -14.73 27.99 -10.20
CA SER A 45 -14.94 28.47 -11.57
C SER A 45 -16.21 27.92 -12.26
N ARG A 46 -16.99 27.02 -11.65
CA ARG A 46 -18.22 26.47 -12.26
C ARG A 46 -19.52 27.10 -11.77
N ASN A 47 -19.52 27.83 -10.66
CA ASN A 47 -20.75 28.41 -10.09
C ASN A 47 -20.95 29.91 -10.35
N ALA A 48 -20.07 30.56 -11.12
CA ALA A 48 -20.19 31.98 -11.45
C ALA A 48 -20.95 32.28 -12.76
N ALA A 49 -21.63 31.28 -13.36
CA ALA A 49 -22.20 31.41 -14.70
C ALA A 49 -23.69 31.81 -14.76
N TYR A 50 -24.39 31.97 -13.65
CA TYR A 50 -25.81 32.34 -13.69
C TYR A 50 -26.20 33.26 -12.54
N GLN A 51 -26.05 34.57 -12.73
CA GLN A 51 -26.97 35.57 -12.15
C GLN A 51 -26.74 36.98 -12.70
N GLY A 52 -27.83 37.58 -13.19
CA GLY A 52 -27.98 39.02 -13.45
C GLY A 52 -27.46 39.44 -14.82
N GLY A 53 -28.21 40.11 -15.68
CA GLY A 53 -29.47 40.81 -15.51
C GLY A 53 -29.55 41.77 -16.70
N GLY A 54 -30.71 41.85 -17.34
CA GLY A 54 -30.93 42.75 -18.45
C GLY A 54 -30.70 44.20 -18.02
N HIS A 55 -29.81 44.88 -18.72
CA HIS A 55 -29.87 46.32 -18.88
C HIS A 55 -29.38 46.67 -20.29
N LEU A 56 -30.33 47.09 -21.12
CA LEU A 56 -30.09 47.73 -22.40
C LEU A 56 -29.41 49.07 -22.10
N SER A 57 -28.10 49.11 -22.29
CA SER A 57 -27.29 50.34 -22.27
C SER A 57 -26.85 50.66 -23.69
N GLN A 58 -27.07 51.91 -24.07
CA GLN A 58 -26.92 52.53 -25.38
C GLN A 58 -25.59 52.20 -26.10
N PRO A 59 -25.57 52.21 -27.45
CA PRO A 59 -24.33 52.16 -28.22
C PRO A 59 -23.51 53.42 -27.93
N THR A 60 -22.51 53.28 -27.07
CA THR A 60 -21.50 54.31 -26.87
C THR A 60 -20.57 54.23 -28.07
N PHE A 61 -20.61 55.24 -28.94
CA PHE A 61 -19.62 55.43 -29.99
C PHE A 61 -18.23 55.49 -29.35
N LEU A 62 -17.45 54.42 -29.50
CA LEU A 62 -16.03 54.46 -29.22
C LEU A 62 -15.40 55.41 -30.25
N PRO A 63 -14.69 56.48 -29.83
CA PRO A 63 -13.93 57.29 -30.77
C PRO A 63 -12.93 56.38 -31.48
N ALA A 64 -12.87 56.52 -32.81
CA ALA A 64 -11.94 55.81 -33.67
C ALA A 64 -10.55 55.77 -33.00
N GLN A 65 -10.19 54.56 -32.56
CA GLN A 65 -8.90 54.30 -31.92
C GLN A 65 -7.85 54.58 -32.99
N ARG A 66 -7.18 55.73 -32.84
CA ARG A 66 -6.13 56.20 -33.72
C ARG A 66 -5.03 55.14 -33.74
N ASP A 67 -4.73 54.60 -34.93
CA ASP A 67 -3.66 53.65 -35.23
C ASP A 67 -2.27 54.27 -35.00
N TRP A 68 -1.96 54.56 -33.74
CA TRP A 68 -0.61 54.89 -33.29
C TRP A 68 -0.17 53.68 -32.48
N ILE A 69 0.01 52.55 -33.17
CA ILE A 69 0.84 51.45 -32.67
C ILE A 69 2.25 52.04 -32.65
N ASP A 70 2.55 52.80 -31.61
CA ASP A 70 3.85 53.40 -31.41
C ASP A 70 4.88 52.27 -31.33
N TRP A 71 6.05 52.48 -31.92
CA TRP A 71 7.20 51.57 -31.86
C TRP A 71 7.48 51.07 -30.43
N THR A 72 7.16 51.88 -29.43
CA THR A 72 7.22 51.55 -28.00
C THR A 72 6.29 50.39 -27.62
N GLY A 73 5.05 50.35 -28.11
CA GLY A 73 4.12 49.25 -27.89
C GLY A 73 4.59 47.94 -28.52
N PHE A 74 5.21 48.01 -29.70
CA PHE A 74 5.81 46.85 -30.36
C PHE A 74 7.01 46.30 -29.58
N VAL A 75 7.92 47.19 -29.12
CA VAL A 75 9.08 46.80 -28.30
C VAL A 75 8.65 46.19 -26.96
N VAL A 76 7.66 46.77 -26.28
CA VAL A 76 7.12 46.22 -25.02
C VAL A 76 6.49 44.85 -25.24
N SER A 77 5.79 44.63 -26.36
CA SER A 77 5.20 43.33 -26.70
C SER A 77 6.28 42.26 -26.95
N ILE A 78 7.35 42.60 -27.67
CA ILE A 78 8.49 41.68 -27.90
C ILE A 78 9.16 41.31 -26.58
N VAL A 79 9.44 42.29 -25.71
CA VAL A 79 10.07 42.04 -24.41
C VAL A 79 9.15 41.20 -23.52
N GLY A 80 7.86 41.51 -23.46
CA GLY A 80 6.87 40.73 -22.71
C GLY A 80 6.78 39.28 -23.20
N THR A 81 6.79 39.07 -24.52
CA THR A 81 6.79 37.72 -25.12
C THR A 81 8.06 36.95 -24.77
N SER A 82 9.22 37.63 -24.80
CA SER A 82 10.52 37.05 -24.46
C SER A 82 10.58 36.56 -23.01
N ILE A 83 10.11 37.38 -22.07
CA ILE A 83 10.04 37.05 -20.64
C ILE A 83 9.10 35.87 -20.41
N THR A 84 7.94 35.86 -21.08
CA THR A 84 6.96 34.77 -20.97
C THR A 84 7.53 33.45 -21.50
N LEU A 85 8.26 33.49 -22.62
CA LEU A 85 8.92 32.31 -23.20
C LEU A 85 10.01 31.76 -22.25
N PHE A 86 10.76 32.65 -21.60
CA PHE A 86 11.79 32.28 -20.63
C PHE A 86 11.19 31.65 -19.37
N ALA A 87 10.12 32.23 -18.82
CA ALA A 87 9.39 31.65 -17.70
C ALA A 87 8.83 30.26 -18.04
N LEU A 88 8.25 30.10 -19.23
CA LEU A 88 7.72 28.82 -19.70
C LEU A 88 8.84 27.77 -19.84
N ARG A 89 10.03 28.16 -20.30
CA ARG A 89 11.20 27.28 -20.36
C ARG A 89 11.68 26.83 -18.97
N LEU A 90 11.68 27.74 -17.98
CA LEU A 90 12.01 27.39 -16.59
C LEU A 90 10.99 26.41 -16.00
N THR A 91 9.69 26.72 -16.12
CA THR A 91 8.62 25.83 -15.66
C THR A 91 8.68 24.46 -16.34
N TYR A 92 9.01 24.40 -17.63
CA TYR A 92 9.17 23.14 -18.35
C TYR A 92 10.35 22.31 -17.82
N LYS A 93 11.49 22.95 -17.50
CA LYS A 93 12.64 22.25 -16.90
C LYS A 93 12.31 21.71 -15.51
N GLU A 94 11.63 22.49 -14.68
CA GLU A 94 11.21 22.06 -13.34
C GLU A 94 10.18 20.93 -13.41
N ALA A 95 9.21 21.01 -14.33
CA ALA A 95 8.23 19.94 -14.53
C ALA A 95 8.90 18.63 -14.99
N LYS A 96 9.88 18.71 -15.90
CA LYS A 96 10.64 17.54 -16.36
C LYS A 96 11.50 16.94 -15.25
N ALA A 97 12.12 17.78 -14.41
CA ALA A 97 12.85 17.31 -13.24
C ALA A 97 11.90 16.63 -12.23
N ALA A 98 10.74 17.22 -11.97
CA ALA A 98 9.74 16.69 -11.06
C ALA A 98 9.16 15.34 -11.52
N THR A 99 8.91 15.17 -12.83
CA THR A 99 8.43 13.88 -13.35
C THR A 99 9.50 12.79 -13.26
N SER A 100 10.76 13.11 -13.55
CA SER A 100 11.88 12.16 -13.38
C SER A 100 12.10 11.78 -11.92
N ALA A 101 12.02 12.74 -11.00
CA ALA A 101 12.13 12.50 -9.57
C ALA A 101 10.93 11.68 -9.03
N ALA A 102 9.72 11.94 -9.53
CA ALA A 102 8.54 11.15 -9.18
C ALA A 102 8.64 9.70 -9.70
N ALA A 103 9.19 9.49 -10.91
CA ALA A 103 9.44 8.15 -11.43
C ALA A 103 10.50 7.40 -10.61
N ALA A 104 11.60 8.07 -10.26
CA ALA A 104 12.63 7.50 -9.39
C ALA A 104 12.09 7.20 -7.97
N ALA A 105 11.26 8.08 -7.42
CA ALA A 105 10.62 7.88 -6.12
C ALA A 105 9.62 6.72 -6.14
N ARG A 106 8.87 6.54 -7.23
CA ARG A 106 7.99 5.37 -7.42
C ARG A 106 8.80 4.08 -7.49
N ALA A 107 9.85 4.04 -8.32
CA ALA A 107 10.73 2.87 -8.40
C ALA A 107 11.38 2.53 -7.05
N ALA A 108 11.78 3.54 -6.27
CA ALA A 108 12.33 3.34 -4.93
C ALA A 108 11.26 2.88 -3.93
N ALA A 109 10.04 3.43 -4.01
CA ALA A 109 8.91 3.01 -3.19
C ALA A 109 8.51 1.56 -3.49
N ASP A 110 8.42 1.19 -4.76
CA ASP A 110 8.09 -0.17 -5.19
C ASP A 110 9.12 -1.17 -4.65
N ARG A 111 10.43 -0.87 -4.77
CA ARG A 111 11.50 -1.68 -4.17
C ARG A 111 11.44 -1.75 -2.65
N ALA A 112 11.08 -0.65 -1.98
CA ALA A 112 10.92 -0.66 -0.53
C ALA A 112 9.73 -1.55 -0.13
N THR A 113 8.62 -1.50 -0.89
CA THR A 113 7.46 -2.36 -0.62
C THR A 113 7.74 -3.85 -0.87
N SER A 114 8.50 -4.19 -1.92
CA SER A 114 8.91 -5.58 -2.17
C SER A 114 9.78 -6.11 -1.03
N ALA A 115 10.83 -5.38 -0.65
CA ALA A 115 11.72 -5.76 0.45
C ALA A 115 11.00 -5.87 1.81
N ILE A 116 10.01 -5.01 2.09
CA ILE A 116 9.19 -5.14 3.31
C ILE A 116 8.33 -6.41 3.23
N SER A 117 7.69 -6.68 2.10
CA SER A 117 6.83 -7.86 1.93
C SER A 117 7.60 -9.18 2.09
N GLU A 118 8.84 -9.24 1.59
CA GLU A 118 9.75 -10.37 1.75
C GLU A 118 10.09 -10.62 3.23
N ARG A 119 10.52 -9.58 3.94
CA ARG A 119 10.86 -9.67 5.37
C ARG A 119 9.69 -10.14 6.22
N VAL A 120 8.49 -9.63 5.95
CA VAL A 120 7.29 -10.07 6.67
C VAL A 120 6.98 -11.53 6.35
N THR A 121 7.14 -11.96 5.10
CA THR A 121 6.92 -13.36 4.71
C THR A 121 7.92 -14.31 5.38
N ILE A 122 9.19 -13.93 5.47
CA ILE A 122 10.22 -14.69 6.21
C ILE A 122 9.87 -14.77 7.70
N ALA A 123 9.42 -13.67 8.29
CA ALA A 123 9.00 -13.65 9.69
C ALA A 123 7.77 -14.56 9.93
N ASP A 124 6.80 -14.55 9.00
CA ASP A 124 5.61 -15.41 9.06
C ASP A 124 5.99 -16.89 8.98
N LEU A 125 6.93 -17.28 8.11
CA LEU A 125 7.46 -18.64 8.03
C LEU A 125 8.17 -19.06 9.33
N ALA A 126 8.96 -18.18 9.95
CA ALA A 126 9.59 -18.44 11.23
C ALA A 126 8.57 -18.60 12.37
N ALA A 127 7.48 -17.83 12.35
CA ALA A 127 6.37 -17.99 13.29
C ALA A 127 5.67 -19.35 13.10
N LEU A 128 5.36 -19.74 11.84
CA LEU A 128 4.76 -21.04 11.53
C LEU A 128 5.62 -22.20 12.01
N ARG A 129 6.95 -22.13 11.79
CA ARG A 129 7.92 -23.10 12.30
C ARG A 129 7.82 -23.26 13.81
N THR A 130 7.77 -22.14 14.53
CA THR A 130 7.66 -22.14 16.00
C THR A 130 6.34 -22.78 16.45
N THR A 131 5.23 -22.44 15.80
CA THR A 131 3.92 -23.04 16.10
C THR A 131 3.88 -24.54 15.82
N LEU A 132 4.52 -25.03 14.76
CA LEU A 132 4.65 -26.48 14.53
C LEU A 132 5.43 -27.17 15.66
N GLY A 133 6.50 -26.55 16.17
CA GLY A 133 7.21 -27.04 17.35
C GLY A 133 6.31 -27.09 18.60
N THR A 134 5.49 -26.06 18.80
CA THR A 134 4.48 -26.05 19.87
C THR A 134 3.48 -27.20 19.72
N ILE A 135 2.99 -27.46 18.51
CA ILE A 135 2.09 -28.60 18.25
C ILE A 135 2.75 -29.92 18.67
N VAL A 136 4.01 -30.17 18.29
CA VAL A 136 4.74 -31.38 18.70
C VAL A 136 4.79 -31.49 20.23
N SER A 137 5.16 -30.42 20.94
CA SER A 137 5.22 -30.43 22.41
C SER A 137 3.85 -30.66 23.07
N LEU A 138 2.76 -30.14 22.49
CA LEU A 138 1.40 -30.35 22.99
C LEU A 138 0.94 -31.79 22.79
N LEU A 139 1.31 -32.41 21.66
CA LEU A 139 1.03 -33.81 21.38
C LEU A 139 1.78 -34.73 22.35
N GLU A 140 3.05 -34.44 22.65
CA GLU A 140 3.84 -35.17 23.66
C GLU A 140 3.23 -35.04 25.06
N ALA A 141 2.74 -33.84 25.41
CA ALA A 141 2.03 -33.58 26.66
C ALA A 141 0.60 -34.15 26.71
N LYS A 142 0.16 -34.89 25.67
CA LYS A 142 -1.19 -35.46 25.52
C LYS A 142 -2.33 -34.41 25.57
N ARG A 143 -2.05 -33.18 25.16
CA ARG A 143 -3.03 -32.07 25.10
C ARG A 143 -3.59 -31.93 23.67
N SER A 144 -4.33 -32.95 23.22
CA SER A 144 -4.84 -33.02 21.84
C SER A 144 -5.77 -31.87 21.47
N GLU A 145 -6.60 -31.38 22.40
CA GLU A 145 -7.50 -30.24 22.15
C GLU A 145 -6.73 -28.95 21.79
N ALA A 146 -5.70 -28.63 22.57
CA ALA A 146 -4.84 -27.49 22.31
C ALA A 146 -4.05 -27.67 21.00
N ALA A 147 -3.58 -28.89 20.73
CA ALA A 147 -2.89 -29.19 19.48
C ALA A 147 -3.80 -29.00 18.25
N VAL A 148 -5.07 -29.40 18.31
CA VAL A 148 -6.06 -29.16 17.23
C VAL A 148 -6.22 -27.68 16.96
N TYR A 149 -6.31 -26.86 18.02
CA TYR A 149 -6.43 -25.41 17.88
C TYR A 149 -5.22 -24.81 17.15
N GLU A 150 -4.01 -25.17 17.56
CA GLU A 150 -2.77 -24.70 16.91
C GLU A 150 -2.67 -25.18 15.45
N VAL A 151 -3.04 -26.43 15.16
CA VAL A 151 -3.06 -26.95 13.78
C VAL A 151 -4.01 -26.14 12.90
N ARG A 152 -5.20 -25.78 13.40
CA ARG A 152 -6.14 -24.92 12.67
C ARG A 152 -5.53 -23.54 12.37
N GLN A 153 -4.83 -22.93 13.33
CA GLN A 153 -4.16 -21.64 13.11
C GLN A 153 -3.06 -21.73 12.04
N VAL A 154 -2.21 -22.76 12.11
CA VAL A 154 -1.14 -22.98 11.12
C VAL A 154 -1.73 -23.16 9.72
N ARG A 155 -2.80 -23.96 9.58
CA ARG A 155 -3.47 -24.16 8.29
C ARG A 155 -4.01 -22.87 7.71
N GLN A 156 -4.70 -22.06 8.53
CA GLN A 156 -5.25 -20.78 8.08
C GLN A 156 -4.14 -19.84 7.59
N ARG A 157 -3.08 -19.70 8.39
CA ARG A 157 -1.92 -18.85 8.03
C ARG A 157 -1.20 -19.33 6.76
N LEU A 158 -1.08 -20.64 6.55
CA LEU A 158 -0.51 -21.19 5.31
C LEU A 158 -1.37 -20.87 4.09
N VAL A 159 -2.69 -20.92 4.21
CA VAL A 159 -3.60 -20.52 3.13
C VAL A 159 -3.45 -19.03 2.83
N GLU A 160 -3.39 -18.17 3.86
CA GLU A 160 -3.15 -16.74 3.69
C GLU A 160 -1.80 -16.45 3.03
N LEU A 161 -0.75 -17.17 3.45
CA LEU A 161 0.61 -17.02 2.92
C LEU A 161 0.69 -17.48 1.45
N ARG A 162 -0.07 -18.51 1.06
CA ARG A 162 -0.19 -18.99 -0.33
C ARG A 162 -0.80 -17.94 -1.27
N GLU A 163 -1.77 -17.16 -0.79
CA GLU A 163 -2.43 -16.12 -1.59
C GLU A 163 -1.63 -14.80 -1.63
N ARG A 164 -0.55 -14.70 -0.85
CA ARG A 164 0.23 -13.46 -0.75
C ARG A 164 1.07 -13.20 -1.99
N ARG A 165 1.01 -11.97 -2.51
CA ARG A 165 1.86 -11.52 -3.61
C ARG A 165 3.32 -11.49 -3.16
N GLY A 166 4.21 -12.15 -3.93
CA GLY A 166 5.64 -12.24 -3.61
C GLY A 166 6.07 -13.53 -2.92
N PHE A 167 5.13 -14.43 -2.58
CA PHE A 167 5.50 -15.77 -2.15
C PHE A 167 5.77 -16.65 -3.38
N ALA A 168 7.04 -16.84 -3.71
CA ALA A 168 7.52 -17.51 -4.92
C ALA A 168 7.63 -19.04 -4.81
N VAL A 169 7.21 -19.62 -3.69
CA VAL A 169 7.22 -21.08 -3.49
C VAL A 169 6.10 -21.72 -4.32
N ASP A 170 6.35 -22.94 -4.79
CA ASP A 170 5.34 -23.70 -5.52
C ASP A 170 4.09 -23.91 -4.67
N LYS A 171 2.94 -23.43 -5.17
CA LYS A 171 1.64 -23.54 -4.54
C LYS A 171 1.26 -25.00 -4.29
N THR A 172 1.76 -25.94 -5.09
CA THR A 172 1.48 -27.37 -4.91
C THR A 172 2.14 -27.90 -3.63
N GLU A 173 3.38 -27.50 -3.33
CA GLU A 173 4.08 -27.92 -2.11
C GLU A 173 3.38 -27.41 -0.85
N VAL A 174 2.91 -26.17 -0.89
CA VAL A 174 2.13 -25.56 0.21
C VAL A 174 0.82 -26.32 0.41
N GLN A 175 0.15 -26.70 -0.69
CA GLN A 175 -1.08 -27.47 -0.64
C GLN A 175 -0.88 -28.86 -0.04
N VAL A 176 0.26 -29.51 -0.28
CA VAL A 176 0.62 -30.78 0.37
C VAL A 176 0.68 -30.61 1.88
N VAL A 177 1.38 -29.59 2.38
CA VAL A 177 1.47 -29.32 3.83
C VAL A 177 0.10 -29.00 4.43
N VAL A 178 -0.72 -28.20 3.75
CA VAL A 178 -2.09 -27.88 4.21
C VAL A 178 -2.98 -29.13 4.29
N THR A 179 -2.84 -30.04 3.33
CA THR A 179 -3.58 -31.32 3.29
C THR A 179 -3.13 -32.25 4.41
N ASP A 180 -1.82 -32.38 4.62
CA ASP A 180 -1.24 -33.18 5.69
C ASP A 180 -1.68 -32.69 7.08
N LEU A 181 -1.68 -31.38 7.30
CA LEU A 181 -2.19 -30.77 8.52
C LEU A 181 -3.72 -30.95 8.68
N ALA A 182 -4.48 -30.96 7.58
CA ALA A 182 -5.92 -31.24 7.62
C ALA A 182 -6.20 -32.67 8.08
N HIS A 183 -5.44 -33.62 7.54
CA HIS A 183 -5.52 -35.02 7.96
C HIS A 183 -5.12 -35.19 9.42
N LEU A 184 -4.03 -34.54 9.86
CA LEU A 184 -3.64 -34.52 11.28
C LEU A 184 -4.76 -33.98 12.17
N GLN A 185 -5.36 -32.86 11.79
CA GLN A 185 -6.49 -32.28 12.53
C GLN A 185 -7.63 -33.29 12.67
N GLN A 186 -8.02 -33.97 11.57
CA GLN A 186 -9.09 -34.97 11.59
C GLN A 186 -8.76 -36.16 12.50
N VAL A 187 -7.51 -36.65 12.47
CA VAL A 187 -7.04 -37.73 13.35
C VAL A 187 -7.12 -37.30 14.82
N LEU A 188 -6.66 -36.10 15.15
CA LEU A 188 -6.71 -35.58 16.51
C LEU A 188 -8.15 -35.36 16.99
N GLU A 189 -9.00 -34.76 16.17
CA GLU A 189 -10.43 -34.59 16.47
C GLU A 189 -11.12 -35.93 16.71
N THR A 190 -10.84 -36.94 15.88
CA THR A 190 -11.39 -38.29 16.05
C THR A 190 -10.94 -38.91 17.38
N SER A 191 -9.66 -38.72 17.75
CA SER A 191 -9.12 -39.23 19.02
C SER A 191 -9.73 -38.56 20.25
N ILE A 192 -10.17 -37.30 20.13
CA ILE A 192 -10.85 -36.56 21.21
C ILE A 192 -12.28 -37.08 21.41
N HIS A 193 -13.02 -37.30 20.32
CA HIS A 193 -14.43 -37.72 20.40
C HIS A 193 -14.59 -39.22 20.67
N ILE A 194 -13.63 -40.06 20.25
CA ILE A 194 -13.67 -41.51 20.43
C ILE A 194 -12.48 -41.94 21.31
N PRO A 195 -12.61 -41.88 22.65
CA PRO A 195 -11.51 -42.16 23.57
C PRO A 195 -11.05 -43.62 23.55
N THR A 196 -11.85 -44.54 23.00
CA THR A 196 -11.51 -45.95 22.76
C THR A 196 -10.75 -46.19 21.46
N SER A 197 -10.53 -45.17 20.63
CA SER A 197 -9.75 -45.31 19.41
C SER A 197 -8.27 -45.60 19.73
N PRO A 198 -7.58 -46.41 18.92
CA PRO A 198 -6.17 -46.66 19.11
C PRO A 198 -5.41 -45.33 19.09
N HIS A 199 -4.56 -45.11 20.11
CA HIS A 199 -3.82 -43.87 20.23
C HIS A 199 -3.07 -43.57 18.93
N PRO A 200 -3.17 -42.35 18.39
CA PRO A 200 -2.48 -41.99 17.16
C PRO A 200 -0.97 -42.19 17.35
N ASN A 201 -0.29 -42.62 16.28
CA ASN A 201 1.14 -42.88 16.30
C ASN A 201 1.90 -41.54 16.37
N PHE A 202 2.00 -40.97 17.57
CA PHE A 202 2.65 -39.68 17.83
C PHE A 202 4.09 -39.60 17.32
N PRO A 203 4.94 -40.65 17.43
CA PRO A 203 6.26 -40.65 16.82
C PRO A 203 6.25 -40.42 15.31
N ALA A 204 5.33 -41.07 14.59
CA ALA A 204 5.20 -40.88 13.13
C ALA A 204 4.72 -39.47 12.78
N ILE A 205 3.74 -38.95 13.53
CA ILE A 205 3.23 -37.58 13.36
C ILE A 205 4.33 -36.55 13.64
N SER A 206 5.07 -36.70 14.74
CA SER A 206 6.17 -35.81 15.12
C SER A 206 7.26 -35.78 14.04
N LYS A 207 7.59 -36.94 13.46
CA LYS A 207 8.50 -37.03 12.31
C LYS A 207 7.98 -36.26 11.10
N GLN A 208 6.69 -36.39 10.76
CA GLN A 208 6.08 -35.66 9.64
C GLN A 208 6.05 -34.14 9.88
N LEU A 209 5.69 -33.71 11.09
CA LEU A 209 5.73 -32.30 11.48
C LEU A 209 7.16 -31.72 11.40
N SER A 210 8.16 -32.49 11.82
CA SER A 210 9.58 -32.10 11.70
C SER A 210 10.01 -31.93 10.25
N GLN A 211 9.55 -32.79 9.34
CA GLN A 211 9.80 -32.62 7.90
C GLN A 211 9.18 -31.33 7.36
N HIS A 212 8.00 -30.92 7.84
CA HIS A 212 7.40 -29.65 7.46
C HIS A 212 8.16 -28.43 8.04
N ILE A 213 8.67 -28.54 9.26
CA ILE A 213 9.57 -27.54 9.86
C ILE A 213 10.80 -27.32 8.97
N ASP A 214 11.44 -28.39 8.52
CA ASP A 214 12.61 -28.31 7.63
C ASP A 214 12.25 -27.67 6.28
N ARG A 215 11.08 -27.99 5.72
CA ARG A 215 10.57 -27.33 4.49
C ARG A 215 10.35 -25.84 4.68
N PHE A 216 9.79 -25.40 5.82
CA PHE A 216 9.59 -23.97 6.08
C PHE A 216 10.92 -23.22 6.20
N VAL A 217 11.95 -23.86 6.76
CA VAL A 217 13.31 -23.30 6.76
C VAL A 217 13.84 -23.18 5.35
N ALA A 218 13.72 -24.24 4.53
CA ALA A 218 14.15 -24.22 3.13
C ALA A 218 13.45 -23.13 2.32
N TRP A 219 12.13 -22.95 2.50
CA TRP A 219 11.38 -21.87 1.85
C TRP A 219 11.81 -20.48 2.31
N ALA A 220 12.10 -20.31 3.61
CA ALA A 220 12.60 -19.04 4.13
C ALA A 220 14.00 -18.71 3.60
N GLU A 221 14.86 -19.71 3.43
CA GLU A 221 16.17 -19.56 2.80
C GLU A 221 16.05 -19.27 1.31
N GLN A 222 15.17 -19.97 0.59
CA GLN A 222 14.90 -19.70 -0.82
C GLN A 222 14.47 -18.25 -1.01
N LEU A 223 13.48 -17.76 -0.24
CA LEU A 223 13.04 -16.36 -0.31
C LEU A 223 14.15 -15.36 0.00
N ARG A 224 15.07 -15.70 0.91
CA ARG A 224 16.19 -14.83 1.31
C ARG A 224 17.29 -14.75 0.26
N PHE A 225 17.49 -15.82 -0.52
CA PHE A 225 18.63 -15.95 -1.44
C PHE A 225 18.26 -15.94 -2.92
N GLU A 226 16.98 -16.05 -3.28
CA GLU A 226 16.51 -15.99 -4.66
C GLU A 226 16.58 -14.52 -5.15
N PRO A 227 17.52 -14.18 -6.05
CA PRO A 227 17.71 -12.80 -6.47
C PRO A 227 16.51 -12.34 -7.29
N GLU A 228 16.05 -11.12 -7.01
CA GLU A 228 14.89 -10.41 -7.60
C GLU A 228 14.90 -10.28 -9.15
N GLY A 229 15.84 -10.92 -9.86
CA GLY A 229 16.08 -10.78 -11.30
C GLY A 229 15.97 -12.05 -12.15
N SER A 230 15.52 -13.19 -11.62
CA SER A 230 15.29 -14.40 -12.44
C SER A 230 13.97 -14.39 -13.22
N HIS A 231 13.04 -13.47 -12.91
CA HIS A 231 11.70 -13.41 -13.50
C HIS A 231 11.53 -12.46 -14.70
N ASP A 232 12.54 -11.66 -15.06
CA ASP A 232 12.48 -10.73 -16.20
C ASP A 232 13.05 -11.32 -17.51
N ALA A 233 13.29 -12.64 -17.57
CA ALA A 233 13.96 -13.30 -18.70
C ALA A 233 13.01 -14.01 -19.69
N GLU A 234 11.71 -13.70 -19.70
CA GLU A 234 10.72 -14.31 -20.61
C GLU A 234 10.00 -13.29 -21.51
#